data_AF-A0A176Z1Z7-F1
#
_entry.id   AF-A0A176Z1Z7-F1
#
_cell.length_a   1.000
_cell.length_b   1.000
_cell.length_c   1.000
_cell.angle_alpha   90.00
_cell.angle_beta   90.00
_cell.angle_gamma   90.00
#
_symmetry.space_group_name_H-M   'P 1'
#
loop_
_entity.id
_entity.type
_entity.pdbx_description
1 polymer ?
#
loop_
_entity_poly.entity_id
_entity_poly.type
_entity_poly.pdbx_seq_one_letter_code
_entity_poly.pdbx_strand_id
1 'polypeptide(L)'
;MNAGFDRIGLGHFAGIGDRLARRATIIGVSCGRSLLWLLAALIVGCGVWMLTPSKGNSAEGEPRKSELATVDPAPATTPAASQAAAAELDHLRISSQTWRRGGLGSKALVTFTLRNDNDYAVKDLEIVCAFTRRDGSHLTDRSRVLPEIVSMKSRKTFARISVGVINVNADQAKCSVIAARRA
;
A
#
# COMPACT_ATOMS: atom_id res chain seq x y z
N MET A 1 -28.99 35.40 20.50
CA MET A 1 -28.03 34.33 20.81
C MET A 1 -27.26 34.00 19.55
N ASN A 2 -25.97 34.35 19.50
CA ASN A 2 -25.10 34.10 18.34
C ASN A 2 -23.64 34.00 18.80
N ALA A 3 -22.90 33.17 18.06
CA ALA A 3 -21.45 33.02 17.98
C ALA A 3 -20.74 32.29 19.14
N GLY A 4 -20.25 31.09 18.80
CA GLY A 4 -19.25 30.32 19.54
C GLY A 4 -18.48 29.42 18.58
N PHE A 5 -17.69 30.03 17.69
CA PHE A 5 -16.68 29.32 16.89
C PHE A 5 -15.50 29.02 17.80
N ASP A 6 -15.34 27.77 18.21
CA ASP A 6 -14.17 27.34 18.97
C ASP A 6 -12.98 27.14 18.03
N ARG A 7 -11.97 27.99 18.24
CA ARG A 7 -10.65 27.98 17.63
C ARG A 7 -9.85 26.84 18.27
N ILE A 8 -9.63 25.74 17.54
CA ILE A 8 -8.55 24.81 17.91
C ILE A 8 -7.24 25.39 17.36
N GLY A 9 -6.40 25.83 18.29
CA GLY A 9 -5.28 26.73 18.08
C GLY A 9 -4.10 26.17 17.29
N LEU A 10 -3.53 27.08 16.50
CA LEU A 10 -2.11 27.11 16.19
C LEU A 10 -1.30 27.33 17.48
N GLY A 11 -0.17 26.63 17.60
CA GLY A 11 1.02 27.17 18.25
C GLY A 11 1.64 26.32 19.36
N HIS A 12 2.63 25.50 19.00
CA HIS A 12 3.91 25.46 19.74
C HIS A 12 5.01 24.82 18.85
N PHE A 13 5.64 25.64 18.00
CA PHE A 13 6.98 25.35 17.48
C PHE A 13 7.94 26.28 18.22
N ALA A 14 8.62 25.73 19.23
CA ALA A 14 9.76 26.37 19.86
C ALA A 14 10.76 25.29 20.29
N GLY A 15 12.01 25.43 19.82
CA GLY A 15 13.18 24.94 20.57
C GLY A 15 13.76 23.58 20.21
N ILE A 16 14.32 23.41 19.00
CA ILE A 16 15.47 22.51 18.79
C ILE A 16 16.47 23.21 17.86
N GLY A 17 16.94 24.38 18.27
CA GLY A 17 18.24 24.92 17.88
C GLY A 17 19.19 24.71 19.06
N ASP A 18 20.48 24.50 18.79
CA ASP A 18 21.56 24.26 19.77
C ASP A 18 21.75 22.83 20.25
N ARG A 19 22.23 21.95 19.35
CA ARG A 19 23.17 20.87 19.73
C ARG A 19 23.95 20.20 18.59
N LEU A 20 24.32 20.91 17.53
CA LEU A 20 25.18 20.36 16.47
C LEU A 20 26.45 21.18 16.16
N ALA A 21 26.73 22.23 16.93
CA ALA A 21 27.97 22.98 16.86
C ALA A 21 29.00 22.48 17.89
N ARG A 22 29.38 21.20 17.84
CA ARG A 22 30.64 20.69 18.44
C ARG A 22 30.93 19.24 18.04
N ARG A 23 31.44 19.02 16.83
CA ARG A 23 32.34 17.91 16.47
C ARG A 23 32.89 18.06 15.03
N ALA A 24 33.65 19.13 14.80
CA ALA A 24 34.94 18.92 14.12
C ALA A 24 35.79 18.17 15.16
N THR A 25 36.54 17.12 14.88
CA THR A 25 37.45 16.82 13.77
C THR A 25 37.74 15.31 13.93
N ILE A 26 38.01 14.55 12.86
CA ILE A 26 38.93 13.39 12.83
C ILE A 26 38.82 12.68 11.46
N ILE A 27 39.94 12.76 10.73
CA ILE A 27 40.47 11.85 9.70
C ILE A 27 39.89 11.97 8.28
N GLY A 28 40.57 12.80 7.50
CA GLY A 28 40.79 12.57 6.08
C GLY A 28 41.93 11.57 5.83
N VAL A 29 42.07 11.16 4.57
CA VAL A 29 43.15 10.38 3.96
C VAL A 29 43.04 8.85 4.09
N SER A 30 42.01 8.24 3.50
CA SER A 30 42.09 6.85 2.99
C SER A 30 40.97 6.44 2.00
N CYS A 31 40.25 7.39 1.38
CA CYS A 31 39.04 7.04 0.60
C CYS A 31 39.31 6.82 -0.90
N GLY A 32 40.33 7.46 -1.48
CA GLY A 32 40.55 7.43 -2.94
C GLY A 32 41.06 6.09 -3.50
N ARG A 33 41.90 5.38 -2.75
CA ARG A 33 42.53 4.13 -3.23
C ARG A 33 41.55 2.96 -3.19
N SER A 34 40.67 2.90 -2.19
CA SER A 34 39.64 1.87 -2.05
C SER A 34 38.55 2.00 -3.13
N LEU A 35 38.18 3.23 -3.51
CA LEU A 35 37.19 3.47 -4.56
C LEU A 35 37.68 3.04 -5.95
N LEU A 36 38.96 3.25 -6.26
CA LEU A 36 39.58 2.80 -7.52
C LEU A 36 39.63 1.27 -7.63
N TRP A 37 39.92 0.56 -6.54
CA TRP A 37 39.91 -0.90 -6.52
C TRP A 37 38.50 -1.49 -6.68
N LEU A 38 37.48 -0.86 -6.09
CA LEU A 38 36.08 -1.29 -6.25
C LEU A 38 35.59 -1.13 -7.70
N LEU A 39 35.95 -0.03 -8.37
CA LEU A 39 35.61 0.19 -9.78
C LEU A 39 36.32 -0.81 -10.70
N ALA A 40 37.59 -1.12 -10.46
CA ALA A 40 38.32 -2.12 -11.23
C ALA A 40 37.72 -3.53 -11.09
N ALA A 41 37.31 -3.93 -9.88
CA ALA A 41 36.66 -5.22 -9.65
C ALA A 41 35.30 -5.35 -10.36
N LEU A 42 34.54 -4.26 -10.46
CA LEU A 42 33.24 -4.22 -11.14
C LEU A 42 33.38 -4.39 -12.67
N ILE A 43 34.42 -3.80 -13.28
CA ILE A 43 34.70 -3.92 -14.71
C ILE A 43 35.15 -5.36 -15.06
N VAL A 44 36.00 -5.97 -14.24
CA VAL A 44 36.42 -7.37 -14.44
C VAL A 44 35.25 -8.34 -14.22
N GLY A 45 34.39 -8.08 -13.23
CA GLY A 45 33.20 -8.91 -12.96
C GLY A 45 32.16 -8.91 -14.09
N CYS A 46 31.92 -7.74 -14.72
CA CYS A 46 30.99 -7.65 -15.86
C CYS A 46 31.55 -8.30 -17.14
N GLY A 47 32.86 -8.26 -17.37
CA GLY A 47 33.48 -8.90 -18.55
C GLY A 47 33.32 -10.41 -18.57
N VAL A 48 33.30 -11.05 -17.39
CA VAL A 48 33.16 -12.52 -17.26
C VAL A 48 31.71 -12.99 -17.47
N TRP A 49 30.71 -12.13 -17.31
CA TRP A 49 29.29 -12.47 -17.54
C TRP A 49 28.85 -12.39 -19.01
N MET A 50 29.68 -11.86 -19.91
CA MET A 50 29.36 -11.77 -21.35
C MET A 50 29.84 -12.98 -22.17
N LEU A 51 30.48 -13.96 -21.54
CA LEU A 51 31.03 -15.16 -22.20
C LEU A 51 30.25 -16.45 -21.88
N THR A 52 29.08 -16.38 -21.25
CA THR A 52 28.20 -17.54 -21.16
C THR A 52 27.45 -17.73 -22.48
N PRO A 53 27.69 -18.83 -23.22
CA PRO A 53 26.94 -19.12 -24.42
C PRO A 53 25.47 -19.35 -24.07
N SER A 54 24.59 -18.56 -24.67
CA SER A 54 23.15 -18.75 -24.61
C SER A 54 22.80 -20.05 -25.34
N LYS A 55 22.63 -21.13 -24.58
CA LYS A 55 22.03 -22.38 -25.05
C LYS A 55 20.55 -22.09 -25.33
N GLY A 56 20.26 -21.72 -26.57
CA GLY A 56 18.89 -21.55 -27.06
C GLY A 56 18.15 -22.89 -26.98
N ASN A 57 17.17 -22.97 -26.07
CA ASN A 57 16.14 -24.00 -26.12
C ASN A 57 15.10 -23.55 -27.15
N SER A 58 15.37 -23.81 -28.42
CA SER A 58 14.32 -23.94 -29.43
C SER A 58 13.53 -25.21 -29.09
N ALA A 59 12.42 -25.06 -28.37
CA ALA A 59 11.39 -26.07 -28.32
C ALA A 59 10.39 -25.74 -29.44
N GLU A 60 10.42 -26.58 -30.47
CA GLU A 60 9.38 -26.76 -31.45
C GLU A 60 7.99 -26.78 -30.80
N GLY A 61 7.13 -25.89 -31.28
CA GLY A 61 5.69 -25.95 -31.07
C GLY A 61 5.01 -26.05 -32.43
N GLU A 62 4.90 -27.27 -32.94
CA GLU A 62 4.04 -27.64 -34.07
C GLU A 62 2.55 -27.36 -33.75
N PRO A 63 1.66 -27.35 -34.76
CA PRO A 63 0.58 -26.40 -34.88
C PRO A 63 -0.64 -26.81 -34.06
N ARG A 64 -1.34 -25.83 -33.49
CA ARG A 64 -2.73 -26.04 -33.05
C ARG A 64 -3.59 -26.35 -34.27
N LYS A 65 -3.78 -27.64 -34.50
CA LYS A 65 -4.88 -28.18 -35.29
C LYS A 65 -6.19 -27.69 -34.64
N SER A 66 -6.87 -26.79 -35.35
CA SER A 66 -8.28 -26.52 -35.11
C SER A 66 -9.04 -27.79 -35.44
N GLU A 67 -9.58 -28.47 -34.44
CA GLU A 67 -10.57 -29.52 -34.64
C GLU A 67 -11.80 -29.17 -33.80
N LEU A 68 -12.83 -28.82 -34.56
CA LEU A 68 -14.21 -28.64 -34.16
C LEU A 68 -14.74 -30.01 -33.72
N ALA A 69 -15.14 -30.17 -32.45
CA ALA A 69 -15.97 -31.31 -32.06
C ALA A 69 -16.84 -30.99 -30.84
N THR A 70 -18.15 -30.95 -31.13
CA THR A 70 -19.23 -31.56 -30.35
C THR A 70 -19.43 -31.12 -28.90
N VAL A 71 -20.53 -30.38 -28.74
CA VAL A 71 -21.30 -30.22 -27.51
C VAL A 71 -21.79 -31.60 -27.04
N ASP A 72 -21.39 -32.00 -25.84
CA ASP A 72 -22.09 -33.01 -25.04
C ASP A 72 -22.42 -32.39 -23.66
N PRO A 73 -23.71 -32.30 -23.26
CA PRO A 73 -24.09 -31.70 -22.00
C PRO A 73 -24.26 -32.78 -20.93
N ALA A 74 -23.33 -32.85 -19.98
CA ALA A 74 -23.47 -33.65 -18.76
C ALA A 74 -23.09 -32.81 -17.53
N PRO A 75 -23.73 -33.07 -16.38
CA PRO A 75 -24.44 -32.05 -15.63
C PRO A 75 -23.56 -31.16 -14.75
N ALA A 76 -24.05 -29.95 -14.57
CA ALA A 76 -23.51 -28.89 -13.74
C ALA A 76 -23.15 -29.35 -12.32
N THR A 77 -21.86 -29.56 -12.07
CA THR A 77 -21.29 -29.32 -10.74
C THR A 77 -21.22 -27.81 -10.57
N THR A 78 -22.36 -27.21 -10.23
CA THR A 78 -22.43 -25.85 -9.69
C THR A 78 -21.40 -25.79 -8.56
N PRO A 79 -20.31 -25.00 -8.64
CA PRO A 79 -19.63 -24.63 -7.43
C PRO A 79 -20.70 -23.92 -6.62
N ALA A 80 -21.04 -24.44 -5.44
CA ALA A 80 -21.76 -23.67 -4.46
C ALA A 80 -20.91 -22.41 -4.25
N ALA A 81 -21.25 -21.34 -4.98
CA ALA A 81 -20.79 -20.02 -4.72
C ALA A 81 -21.34 -19.75 -3.33
N SER A 82 -20.52 -20.07 -2.34
CA SER A 82 -20.74 -19.75 -0.95
C SER A 82 -21.11 -18.28 -0.98
N GLN A 83 -22.40 -18.00 -0.78
CA GLN A 83 -22.92 -16.66 -0.59
C GLN A 83 -22.29 -16.23 0.73
N ALA A 84 -21.03 -15.81 0.68
CA ALA A 84 -20.31 -15.25 1.79
C ALA A 84 -21.13 -14.02 2.16
N ALA A 85 -21.90 -14.16 3.24
CA ALA A 85 -22.83 -13.14 3.68
C ALA A 85 -22.06 -11.81 3.77
N ALA A 86 -22.53 -10.82 3.00
CA ALA A 86 -22.03 -9.47 3.10
C ALA A 86 -22.15 -9.06 4.58
N ALA A 87 -21.07 -8.53 5.15
CA ALA A 87 -21.11 -8.08 6.53
C ALA A 87 -21.92 -6.78 6.62
N GLU A 88 -22.61 -6.61 7.73
CA GLU A 88 -23.29 -5.37 8.06
C GLU A 88 -22.24 -4.29 8.36
N LEU A 89 -22.23 -3.26 7.51
CA LEU A 89 -21.23 -2.18 7.56
C LEU A 89 -21.48 -1.21 8.71
N ASP A 90 -22.71 -1.09 9.21
CA ASP A 90 -23.11 -0.10 10.22
C ASP A 90 -22.40 -0.29 11.57
N HIS A 91 -21.98 -1.52 11.88
CA HIS A 91 -21.23 -1.86 13.09
C HIS A 91 -19.71 -1.94 12.86
N LEU A 92 -19.23 -1.57 11.67
CA LEU A 92 -17.81 -1.43 11.33
C LEU A 92 -17.45 0.04 11.20
N ARG A 93 -16.54 0.53 12.04
CA ARG A 93 -16.07 1.93 11.96
C ARG A 93 -14.57 2.09 12.03
N ILE A 94 -14.07 3.05 11.26
CA ILE A 94 -12.69 3.53 11.39
C ILE A 94 -12.66 4.50 12.57
N SER A 95 -11.98 4.09 13.64
CA SER A 95 -11.92 4.84 14.91
C SER A 95 -10.80 5.88 14.95
N SER A 96 -9.74 5.65 14.19
CA SER A 96 -8.65 6.59 13.98
C SER A 96 -8.07 6.35 12.60
N GLN A 97 -7.57 7.42 11.98
CA GLN A 97 -6.86 7.33 10.71
C GLN A 97 -5.75 8.39 10.67
N THR A 98 -4.67 8.01 10.03
CA THR A 98 -3.57 8.88 9.66
C THR A 98 -3.09 8.44 8.29
N TRP A 99 -2.46 9.35 7.56
CA TRP A 99 -1.90 9.02 6.28
C TRP A 99 -0.60 9.79 6.08
N ARG A 100 0.22 9.29 5.18
CA ARG A 100 1.47 9.94 4.77
C ARG A 100 1.77 9.59 3.33
N ARG A 101 2.50 10.50 2.68
CA ARG A 101 3.09 10.24 1.38
C ARG A 101 4.37 9.42 1.53
N GLY A 102 4.63 8.55 0.55
CA GLY A 102 5.86 7.79 0.39
C GLY A 102 6.27 7.76 -1.08
N GLY A 103 7.38 7.10 -1.39
CA GLY A 103 7.82 6.89 -2.79
C GLY A 103 7.86 8.17 -3.61
N LEU A 104 8.66 9.15 -3.19
CA LEU A 104 8.80 10.48 -3.83
C LEU A 104 7.55 11.37 -3.78
N GLY A 105 6.56 11.04 -2.94
CA GLY A 105 5.38 11.88 -2.72
C GLY A 105 4.12 11.36 -3.41
N SER A 106 4.23 10.36 -4.27
CA SER A 106 3.10 9.86 -5.07
C SER A 106 2.44 8.61 -4.49
N LYS A 107 3.11 7.86 -3.60
CA LYS A 107 2.48 6.70 -2.92
C LYS A 107 1.74 7.13 -1.66
N ALA A 108 0.50 6.68 -1.54
CA ALA A 108 -0.31 6.89 -0.34
C ALA A 108 -0.20 5.71 0.63
N LEU A 109 0.29 5.98 1.84
CA LEU A 109 0.33 5.03 2.94
C LEU A 109 -0.65 5.48 4.02
N VAL A 110 -1.63 4.64 4.33
CA VAL A 110 -2.63 4.91 5.35
C VAL A 110 -2.39 4.03 6.56
N THR A 111 -2.61 4.58 7.75
CA THR A 111 -2.64 3.83 9.01
C THR A 111 -3.96 4.13 9.68
N PHE A 112 -4.78 3.11 9.89
CA PHE A 112 -6.10 3.28 10.49
C PHE A 112 -6.42 2.14 11.43
N THR A 113 -7.31 2.41 12.37
CA THR A 113 -7.76 1.43 13.35
C THR A 113 -9.23 1.15 13.15
N LEU A 114 -9.54 -0.06 12.70
CA LEU A 114 -10.90 -0.54 12.52
C LEU A 114 -11.45 -1.10 13.83
N ARG A 115 -12.67 -0.73 14.17
CA ARG A 115 -13.45 -1.33 15.24
C ARG A 115 -14.59 -2.15 14.66
N ASN A 116 -14.64 -3.41 15.06
CA ASN A 116 -15.70 -4.33 14.72
C ASN A 116 -16.58 -4.54 15.96
N ASP A 117 -17.75 -3.90 15.97
CA ASP A 117 -18.73 -4.08 17.04
C ASP A 117 -19.77 -5.17 16.69
N ASN A 118 -19.60 -5.92 15.59
CA ASN A 118 -20.42 -7.10 15.31
C ASN A 118 -20.12 -8.25 16.29
N ASP A 119 -21.07 -9.18 16.38
CA ASP A 119 -20.97 -10.46 17.08
C ASP A 119 -20.29 -11.57 16.24
N TYR A 120 -19.84 -11.23 15.03
CA TYR A 120 -19.05 -12.10 14.15
C TYR A 120 -17.74 -11.44 13.72
N ALA A 121 -16.76 -12.28 13.36
CA ALA A 121 -15.52 -11.82 12.75
C ALA A 121 -15.75 -11.44 11.29
N VAL A 122 -14.97 -10.46 10.80
CA VAL A 122 -15.05 -9.96 9.43
C VAL A 122 -13.71 -10.12 8.73
N LYS A 123 -13.75 -10.30 7.41
CA LYS A 123 -12.57 -10.45 6.54
C LYS A 123 -12.80 -9.72 5.22
N ASP A 124 -11.75 -9.65 4.40
CA ASP A 124 -11.77 -9.04 3.07
C ASP A 124 -12.37 -7.63 3.09
N LEU A 125 -11.81 -6.79 3.95
CA LEU A 125 -12.25 -5.42 4.16
C LEU A 125 -11.88 -4.57 2.95
N GLU A 126 -12.87 -4.01 2.27
CA GLU A 126 -12.64 -3.04 1.22
C GLU A 126 -12.76 -1.62 1.77
N ILE A 127 -11.65 -0.89 1.69
CA ILE A 127 -11.59 0.52 2.04
C ILE A 127 -11.54 1.38 0.78
N VAL A 128 -12.17 2.54 0.82
CA VAL A 128 -11.98 3.61 -0.16
C VAL A 128 -11.44 4.82 0.58
N CYS A 129 -10.38 5.41 0.05
CA CYS A 129 -9.82 6.66 0.54
C CYS A 129 -9.98 7.74 -0.51
N ALA A 130 -10.65 8.82 -0.14
CA ALA A 130 -10.77 10.04 -0.94
C ALA A 130 -9.65 11.00 -0.58
N PHE A 131 -8.96 11.51 -1.60
CA PHE A 131 -7.87 12.46 -1.46
C PHE A 131 -8.30 13.83 -1.97
N THR A 132 -8.12 14.83 -1.12
CA THR A 132 -8.49 16.21 -1.41
C THR A 132 -7.29 17.13 -1.26
N ARG A 133 -7.34 18.27 -1.96
CA ARG A 133 -6.40 19.36 -1.78
C ARG A 133 -6.77 20.14 -0.51
N ARG A 134 -5.86 21.01 -0.05
CA ARG A 134 -6.08 21.90 1.10
C ARG A 134 -7.34 22.77 1.00
N ASP A 135 -7.76 23.14 -0.21
CA ASP A 135 -8.98 23.92 -0.47
C ASP A 135 -10.28 23.06 -0.41
N GLY A 136 -10.15 21.76 -0.17
CA GLY A 136 -11.27 20.81 -0.14
C GLY A 136 -11.63 20.21 -1.50
N SER A 137 -11.01 20.66 -2.60
CA SER A 137 -11.26 20.09 -3.92
C SER A 137 -10.86 18.61 -3.97
N HIS A 138 -11.74 17.79 -4.54
CA HIS A 138 -11.47 16.38 -4.78
C HIS A 138 -10.41 16.20 -5.86
N LEU A 139 -9.49 15.26 -5.65
CA LEU A 139 -8.44 14.94 -6.61
C LEU A 139 -8.55 13.51 -7.12
N THR A 140 -8.68 12.54 -6.21
CA THR A 140 -8.60 11.11 -6.56
C THR A 140 -9.19 10.27 -5.45
N ASP A 141 -9.84 9.18 -5.83
CA ASP A 141 -10.22 8.09 -4.92
C ASP A 141 -9.36 6.85 -5.19
N ARG A 142 -9.03 6.12 -4.12
CA ARG A 142 -8.34 4.83 -4.22
C ARG A 142 -8.99 3.81 -3.31
N SER A 143 -9.30 2.64 -3.87
CA SER A 143 -9.80 1.49 -3.13
C SER A 143 -8.69 0.46 -2.84
N ARG A 144 -8.84 -0.28 -1.75
CA ARG A 144 -7.98 -1.41 -1.40
C ARG A 144 -8.77 -2.45 -0.62
N VAL A 145 -8.65 -3.71 -1.06
CA VAL A 145 -9.12 -4.87 -0.29
C VAL A 145 -8.00 -5.35 0.63
N LEU A 146 -8.34 -5.61 1.89
CA LEU A 146 -7.47 -6.11 2.94
C LEU A 146 -7.96 -7.51 3.36
N PRO A 147 -7.19 -8.57 3.06
CA PRO A 147 -7.64 -9.95 3.29
C PRO A 147 -7.59 -10.38 4.77
N GLU A 148 -7.20 -9.48 5.66
CA GLU A 148 -7.02 -9.83 7.07
C GLU A 148 -8.35 -9.96 7.81
N ILE A 149 -8.39 -10.88 8.77
CA ILE A 149 -9.52 -11.07 9.66
C ILE A 149 -9.44 -10.06 10.82
N VAL A 150 -10.61 -9.52 11.19
CA VAL A 150 -10.85 -8.71 12.39
C VAL A 150 -11.88 -9.44 13.25
N SER A 151 -11.48 -9.85 14.45
CA SER A 151 -12.33 -10.61 15.37
C SER A 151 -13.60 -9.86 15.76
N MET A 152 -14.61 -10.59 16.22
CA MET A 152 -15.83 -10.00 16.80
C MET A 152 -15.52 -9.09 17.99
N LYS A 153 -16.33 -8.05 18.19
CA LYS A 153 -16.22 -7.09 19.32
C LYS A 153 -14.79 -6.59 19.59
N SER A 154 -13.99 -6.43 18.53
CA SER A 154 -12.56 -6.17 18.64
C SER A 154 -12.13 -4.92 17.88
N ARG A 155 -10.85 -4.57 18.02
CA ARG A 155 -10.22 -3.45 17.32
C ARG A 155 -8.90 -3.92 16.72
N LYS A 156 -8.67 -3.62 15.45
CA LYS A 156 -7.45 -3.97 14.72
C LYS A 156 -6.85 -2.74 14.03
N THR A 157 -5.55 -2.56 14.17
CA THR A 157 -4.81 -1.49 13.51
C THR A 157 -4.11 -2.00 12.27
N PHE A 158 -4.39 -1.37 11.14
CA PHE A 158 -3.75 -1.59 9.86
C PHE A 158 -2.70 -0.51 9.66
N ALA A 159 -1.42 -0.87 9.72
CA ALA A 159 -0.32 0.10 9.69
C ALA A 159 0.34 0.18 8.31
N ARG A 160 0.54 1.40 7.81
CA ARG A 160 1.26 1.72 6.56
C ARG A 160 0.74 0.93 5.34
N ILE A 161 -0.56 0.75 5.24
CA ILE A 161 -1.21 0.12 4.10
C ILE A 161 -1.05 1.02 2.87
N SER A 162 -0.50 0.48 1.80
CA SER A 162 -0.44 1.16 0.50
C SER A 162 -1.78 1.08 -0.21
N VAL A 163 -2.43 2.23 -0.42
CA VAL A 163 -3.70 2.32 -1.17
C VAL A 163 -3.49 2.69 -2.64
N GLY A 164 -2.25 2.99 -3.05
CA GLY A 164 -1.88 3.19 -4.44
C GLY A 164 -1.15 4.51 -4.68
N VAL A 165 -1.08 4.90 -5.95
CA VAL A 165 -0.47 6.15 -6.39
C VAL A 165 -1.54 7.24 -6.50
N ILE A 166 -1.27 8.40 -5.93
CA ILE A 166 -2.19 9.55 -5.83
C ILE A 166 -1.57 10.79 -6.48
N ASN A 167 -2.42 11.81 -6.69
CA ASN A 167 -1.97 13.13 -7.09
C ASN A 167 -1.05 13.72 -6.01
N VAL A 168 0.12 14.24 -6.43
CA VAL A 168 1.12 14.83 -5.52
C VAL A 168 0.60 16.05 -4.77
N ASN A 169 -0.45 16.72 -5.26
CA ASN A 169 -1.08 17.88 -4.64
C ASN A 169 -2.13 17.54 -3.57
N ALA A 170 -2.33 16.26 -3.25
CA ALA A 170 -3.25 15.86 -2.18
C ALA A 170 -2.68 16.23 -0.80
N ASP A 171 -3.44 16.97 -0.01
CA ASP A 171 -3.01 17.40 1.35
C ASP A 171 -3.84 16.77 2.45
N GLN A 172 -4.99 16.18 2.11
CA GLN A 172 -5.88 15.53 3.04
C GLN A 172 -6.34 14.19 2.46
N ALA A 173 -6.68 13.26 3.37
CA ALA A 173 -7.24 11.97 3.01
C ALA A 173 -8.31 11.57 4.03
N LYS A 174 -9.40 10.99 3.54
CA LYS A 174 -10.44 10.39 4.37
C LYS A 174 -10.78 9.01 3.85
N CYS A 175 -10.69 8.00 4.71
CA CYS A 175 -11.02 6.63 4.36
C CYS A 175 -12.35 6.20 4.97
N SER A 176 -13.07 5.35 4.24
CA SER A 176 -14.30 4.69 4.67
C SER A 176 -14.26 3.23 4.28
N VAL A 177 -14.95 2.39 5.04
CA VAL A 177 -15.18 1.00 4.67
C VAL A 177 -16.39 0.97 3.74
N ILE A 178 -16.26 0.30 2.60
CA ILE A 178 -17.34 0.19 1.61
C ILE A 178 -17.86 -1.25 1.49
N ALA A 179 -17.05 -2.24 1.82
CA ALA A 179 -17.45 -3.64 1.83
C ALA A 179 -16.65 -4.43 2.87
N ALA A 180 -17.24 -5.51 3.35
CA ALA A 180 -16.62 -6.48 4.23
C ALA A 180 -17.38 -7.81 4.10
N ARG A 181 -16.71 -8.93 4.36
CA ARG A 181 -17.32 -10.27 4.37
C ARG A 181 -17.32 -10.86 5.76
N ARG A 182 -18.34 -11.65 6.12
CA ARG A 182 -18.30 -12.47 7.34
C ARG A 182 -17.20 -13.53 7.20
N ALA A 183 -16.40 -13.71 8.27
CA ALA A 183 -15.25 -14.60 8.28
C ALA A 183 -15.63 -16.07 8.40
#